data_AF-A0A4W3I338-F1
#
_entry.id   AF-A0A4W3I338-F1
#
_cell.length_a   1.000
_cell.length_b   1.000
_cell.length_c   1.000
_cell.angle_alpha   90.00
_cell.angle_beta   90.00
_cell.angle_gamma   90.00
#
_symmetry.space_group_name_H-M   'P 1'
#
loop_
_entity.id
_entity.type
_entity.pdbx_description
1 polymer ?
#
loop_
_entity_poly.entity_id
_entity_poly.type
_entity_poly.pdbx_seq_one_letter_code
_entity_poly.pdbx_strand_id
1 'polypeptide(L)'
;MCRTLDLVWERPWSVEEMRRASAGWSLGADAGLLLFLQDFSQRMLSRTHEIERQLDSLIQNTKATDSRLHSVFNDFLMLSNTQFIENRVYDDEVEETTPKPETGGRPAEPVSSREKHLQS
;
A
#
# COMPACT_ATOMS: atom_id res chain seq x y z
N MET A 1 -39.41 -4.99 -45.69
CA MET A 1 -38.47 -5.60 -44.72
C MET A 1 -37.06 -5.40 -45.28
N CYS A 2 -36.45 -4.24 -45.05
CA CYS A 2 -35.11 -3.95 -45.56
C CYS A 2 -34.11 -4.67 -44.65
N ARG A 3 -33.30 -5.56 -45.24
CA ARG A 3 -32.17 -6.18 -44.54
C ARG A 3 -31.20 -5.08 -44.15
N THR A 4 -30.94 -4.91 -42.86
CA THR A 4 -29.73 -4.27 -42.35
C THR A 4 -28.56 -5.13 -42.80
N LEU A 5 -28.03 -4.82 -43.99
CA LEU A 5 -26.68 -5.23 -44.35
C LEU A 5 -25.78 -4.48 -43.38
N ASP A 6 -25.30 -5.15 -42.33
CA ASP A 6 -24.24 -4.61 -41.48
C ASP A 6 -23.09 -4.21 -42.38
N LEU A 7 -22.97 -2.90 -42.59
CA LEU A 7 -21.93 -2.35 -43.42
C LEU A 7 -20.63 -2.54 -42.63
N VAL A 8 -19.72 -3.36 -43.18
CA VAL A 8 -18.49 -3.80 -42.50
C VAL A 8 -17.64 -2.62 -41.97
N TRP A 9 -17.85 -1.42 -42.52
CA TRP A 9 -17.18 -0.17 -42.15
C TRP A 9 -17.85 0.63 -41.01
N GLU A 10 -18.99 0.22 -40.48
CA GLU A 10 -19.68 0.90 -39.36
C GLU A 10 -19.29 0.36 -37.98
N ARG A 11 -18.44 -0.68 -37.92
CA ARG A 11 -17.96 -1.28 -36.66
C ARG A 11 -16.44 -1.24 -36.55
N PRO A 12 -15.88 -1.19 -35.32
CA PRO A 12 -14.44 -1.39 -35.11
C PRO A 12 -14.00 -2.75 -35.65
N TRP A 13 -12.92 -2.76 -36.43
CA TRP A 13 -12.34 -4.01 -36.91
C TRP A 13 -11.48 -4.68 -35.85
N SER A 14 -11.47 -6.01 -35.85
CA SER A 14 -10.49 -6.76 -35.10
C SER A 14 -9.11 -6.73 -35.78
N VAL A 15 -8.06 -6.95 -34.99
CA VAL A 15 -6.68 -7.03 -35.51
C VAL A 15 -6.54 -8.12 -36.58
N GLU A 16 -7.25 -9.23 -36.42
CA GLU A 16 -7.21 -10.33 -37.38
C GLU A 16 -7.89 -9.98 -38.71
N GLU A 17 -8.99 -9.21 -38.68
CA GLU A 17 -9.64 -8.70 -39.91
C GLU A 17 -8.72 -7.72 -40.65
N MET A 18 -8.08 -6.79 -39.93
CA MET A 18 -7.09 -5.88 -40.51
C MET A 18 -5.92 -6.65 -41.14
N ARG A 19 -5.43 -7.69 -40.45
CA ARG A 19 -4.34 -8.55 -40.97
C ARG A 19 -4.73 -9.26 -42.26
N ARG A 20 -5.95 -9.77 -42.37
CA ARG A 20 -6.45 -10.43 -43.59
C ARG A 20 -6.63 -9.46 -44.76
N ALA A 21 -7.06 -8.23 -44.49
CA ALA A 21 -7.22 -7.19 -45.51
C ALA A 21 -5.90 -6.55 -45.97
N SER A 22 -4.78 -6.83 -45.30
CA SER A 22 -3.48 -6.20 -45.58
C SER A 22 -2.98 -6.35 -47.03
N ALA A 23 -3.27 -7.48 -47.68
CA ALA A 23 -2.88 -7.74 -49.07
C ALA A 23 -3.73 -6.99 -50.11
N GLY A 24 -4.88 -6.45 -49.70
CA GLY A 24 -5.85 -5.77 -50.55
C GLY A 24 -6.59 -4.69 -49.76
N TRP A 25 -5.82 -3.69 -49.33
CA TRP A 25 -6.32 -2.63 -48.45
C TRP A 25 -7.35 -1.76 -49.18
N SER A 26 -8.53 -1.58 -48.57
CA SER A 26 -9.64 -0.83 -49.15
C SER A 26 -10.05 0.32 -48.24
N LEU A 27 -10.85 1.26 -48.76
CA LEU A 27 -11.40 2.36 -47.96
C LEU A 27 -12.23 1.87 -46.76
N GLY A 28 -12.90 0.72 -46.89
CA GLY A 28 -13.59 0.08 -45.77
C GLY A 28 -12.63 -0.40 -44.68
N ALA A 29 -11.41 -0.80 -45.05
CA ALA A 29 -10.36 -1.16 -44.10
C ALA A 29 -9.80 0.07 -43.36
N ASP A 30 -9.67 1.22 -44.05
CA ASP A 30 -9.33 2.49 -43.40
C ASP A 30 -10.37 2.90 -42.35
N ALA A 31 -11.67 2.83 -42.70
CA ALA A 31 -12.76 3.12 -41.77
C ALA A 31 -12.76 2.17 -40.55
N GLY A 32 -12.54 0.88 -40.79
CA GLY A 32 -12.43 -0.13 -39.73
C GLY A 32 -11.25 0.11 -38.78
N LEU A 33 -10.09 0.51 -39.33
CA LEU A 33 -8.90 0.88 -38.56
C LEU A 33 -9.13 2.14 -37.73
N LEU A 34 -9.78 3.17 -38.30
CA LEU A 34 -10.12 4.39 -37.57
C LEU A 34 -10.97 4.09 -36.33
N LEU A 35 -12.03 3.30 -36.50
CA LEU A 35 -12.92 2.90 -35.41
C LEU A 35 -12.18 2.06 -34.36
N PHE A 36 -11.28 1.16 -34.78
CA PHE A 36 -10.43 0.42 -33.87
C PHE A 36 -9.52 1.34 -33.05
N LEU A 37 -8.86 2.33 -33.68
CA LEU A 37 -7.98 3.29 -33.00
C LEU A 37 -8.76 4.16 -32.02
N GLN A 38 -9.96 4.58 -32.38
CA GLN A 38 -10.84 5.35 -31.50
C GLN A 38 -11.19 4.53 -30.24
N ASP A 39 -11.68 3.30 -30.41
CA ASP A 39 -12.02 2.41 -29.30
C ASP A 39 -10.77 2.00 -28.48
N PHE A 40 -9.63 1.78 -29.13
CA PHE A 40 -8.36 1.52 -28.45
C PHE A 40 -7.94 2.71 -27.57
N SER A 41 -8.02 3.94 -28.10
CA SER A 41 -7.68 5.14 -27.33
C SER A 41 -8.59 5.31 -26.11
N GLN A 42 -9.90 5.08 -26.27
CA GLN A 42 -10.87 5.15 -25.19
C GLN A 42 -10.58 4.10 -24.12
N ARG A 43 -10.34 2.84 -24.53
CA ARG A 43 -9.97 1.75 -23.61
C ARG A 43 -8.68 2.06 -22.86
N MET A 44 -7.67 2.62 -23.53
CA MET A 44 -6.42 3.02 -22.90
C MET A 44 -6.66 4.13 -21.87
N LEU A 45 -7.42 5.18 -22.21
CA LEU A 45 -7.78 6.26 -21.28
C LEU A 45 -8.56 5.74 -20.07
N SER A 46 -9.58 4.90 -20.29
CA SER A 46 -10.35 4.28 -19.20
C SER A 46 -9.47 3.43 -18.30
N ARG A 47 -8.54 2.65 -18.87
CA ARG A 47 -7.61 1.85 -18.08
C ARG A 47 -6.64 2.71 -17.26
N THR A 48 -6.17 3.83 -17.82
CA THR A 48 -5.34 4.79 -17.08
C THR A 48 -6.08 5.36 -15.88
N HIS A 49 -7.34 5.80 -16.05
CA HIS A 49 -8.14 6.31 -14.94
C HIS A 49 -8.46 5.26 -13.87
N GLU A 50 -8.65 4.00 -14.27
CA GLU A 50 -8.83 2.91 -13.30
C GLU A 50 -7.56 2.70 -12.46
N ILE A 51 -6.39 2.72 -13.10
CA ILE A 51 -5.10 2.60 -12.39
C ILE A 51 -4.88 3.79 -11.44
N GLU A 52 -5.18 5.01 -11.90
CA GLU A 52 -5.14 6.23 -11.09
C GLU A 52 -6.01 6.07 -9.82
N ARG A 53 -7.25 5.62 -9.97
CA ARG A 53 -8.17 5.41 -8.85
C ARG A 53 -7.66 4.34 -7.87
N GLN A 54 -7.09 3.25 -8.37
CA GLN A 54 -6.51 2.20 -7.54
C GLN A 54 -5.30 2.70 -6.76
N LEU A 55 -4.46 3.52 -7.38
CA LEU A 55 -3.32 4.17 -6.73
C LEU A 55 -3.78 5.10 -5.61
N ASP A 56 -4.79 5.94 -5.87
CA ASP A 56 -5.35 6.86 -4.87
C ASP A 56 -5.91 6.11 -3.65
N SER A 57 -6.66 5.03 -3.89
CA SER A 57 -7.18 4.18 -2.82
C SER A 57 -6.05 3.52 -2.02
N LEU A 58 -4.99 3.06 -2.67
CA LEU A 58 -3.82 2.48 -2.01
C LEU A 58 -3.11 3.52 -1.12
N ILE A 59 -2.92 4.75 -1.61
CA ILE A 59 -2.34 5.85 -0.83
C ILE A 59 -3.20 6.13 0.41
N GLN A 60 -4.53 6.19 0.25
CA GLN A 60 -5.44 6.43 1.35
C GLN A 60 -5.38 5.30 2.41
N ASN A 61 -5.37 4.04 1.97
CA ASN A 61 -5.24 2.88 2.86
C ASN A 61 -3.90 2.87 3.60
N THR A 62 -2.83 3.29 2.94
CA THR A 62 -1.50 3.42 3.55
C THR A 62 -1.52 4.46 4.67
N LYS A 63 -2.09 5.65 4.40
CA LYS A 63 -2.25 6.70 5.42
C LYS A 63 -3.13 6.25 6.61
N ALA A 64 -4.20 5.51 6.33
CA ALA A 64 -5.06 4.96 7.39
C ALA A 64 -4.31 3.93 8.25
N THR A 65 -3.47 3.10 7.63
CA THR A 65 -2.63 2.12 8.34
C THR A 65 -1.58 2.81 9.20
N ASP A 66 -0.91 3.84 8.66
CA ASP A 66 0.03 4.68 9.39
C ASP A 66 -0.60 5.31 10.64
N SER A 67 -1.81 5.88 10.50
CA SER A 67 -2.56 6.44 11.63
C SER A 67 -2.87 5.37 12.69
N ARG A 68 -3.22 4.15 12.28
CA ARG A 68 -3.45 3.02 13.19
C ARG A 68 -2.18 2.59 13.92
N LEU A 69 -1.03 2.57 13.23
CA LEU A 69 0.27 2.28 13.85
C LEU A 69 0.61 3.33 14.91
N HIS A 70 0.37 4.61 14.63
CA HIS A 70 0.53 5.67 15.63
C HIS A 70 -0.35 5.46 16.86
N SER A 71 -1.61 5.05 16.70
CA SER A 71 -2.46 4.69 17.84
C SER A 71 -1.87 3.53 18.65
N VAL A 72 -1.43 2.46 18.00
CA VAL A 72 -0.82 1.30 18.68
C VAL A 72 0.47 1.68 19.41
N PHE A 73 1.31 2.56 18.84
CA PHE A 73 2.49 3.05 19.54
C PHE A 73 2.13 3.88 20.77
N ASN A 74 1.09 4.71 20.70
CA ASN A 74 0.61 5.45 21.85
C ASN A 74 0.09 4.51 22.95
N ASP A 75 -0.62 3.45 22.58
CA ASP A 75 -1.10 2.43 23.53
C ASP A 75 0.07 1.71 24.20
N PHE A 76 1.09 1.32 23.42
CA PHE A 76 2.31 0.73 23.96
C PHE A 76 3.04 1.68 24.89
N LEU A 77 3.17 2.96 24.52
CA LEU A 77 3.81 3.97 25.36
C LEU A 77 3.06 4.16 26.68
N MET A 78 1.72 4.21 26.64
CA MET A 78 0.88 4.27 27.84
C MET A 78 1.10 3.05 28.74
N LEU A 79 1.06 1.84 28.18
CA LEU A 79 1.33 0.61 28.93
C LEU A 79 2.73 0.60 29.54
N SER A 80 3.75 1.04 28.79
CA SER A 80 5.13 1.11 29.28
C SER A 80 5.29 2.14 30.40
N ASN A 81 4.59 3.28 30.33
CA ASN A 81 4.60 4.29 31.38
C ASN A 81 3.92 3.76 32.65
N THR A 82 2.81 3.02 32.51
CA THR A 82 2.16 2.35 33.64
C THR A 82 3.09 1.30 34.26
N GLN A 83 3.70 0.42 33.47
CA GLN A 83 4.63 -0.60 33.96
C GLN A 83 5.88 0.01 34.60
N PHE A 84 6.38 1.13 34.07
CA PHE A 84 7.53 1.82 34.64
C PHE A 84 7.24 2.33 36.06
N ILE A 85 6.04 2.90 36.28
CA ILE A 85 5.59 3.31 37.61
C ILE A 85 5.39 2.08 38.49
N GLU A 86 4.74 1.04 37.99
CA GLU A 86 4.50 -0.22 38.72
C GLU A 86 5.80 -0.84 39.24
N ASN A 87 6.78 -1.03 38.35
CA ASN A 87 8.08 -1.60 38.71
C ASN A 87 8.80 -0.75 39.78
N ARG A 88 8.67 0.57 39.75
CA ARG A 88 9.27 1.47 40.75
C ARG A 88 8.54 1.48 42.09
N VAL A 89 7.20 1.47 42.08
CA VAL A 89 6.38 1.42 43.30
C VAL A 89 6.61 0.10 44.05
N TYR A 90 6.80 -1.01 43.33
CA TYR A 90 7.16 -2.28 43.97
C TYR A 90 8.59 -2.33 44.50
N ASP A 91 9.55 -1.66 43.85
CA ASP A 91 10.92 -1.53 44.41
C ASP A 91 10.88 -0.83 45.79
N ASP A 92 10.04 0.22 45.95
CA ASP A 92 9.92 0.97 47.20
C ASP A 92 9.17 0.19 48.32
N GLU A 93 8.11 -0.58 48.02
CA GLU A 93 7.33 -1.33 49.05
C GLU A 93 7.97 -2.67 49.47
N VAL A 94 8.73 -3.33 48.59
CA VAL A 94 9.41 -4.60 48.91
C VAL A 94 10.64 -4.37 49.79
N GLU A 95 11.29 -3.21 49.68
CA GLU A 95 12.36 -2.80 50.60
C GLU A 95 11.84 -2.48 52.01
N GLU A 96 10.62 -1.94 52.16
CA GLU A 96 10.06 -1.59 53.47
C GLU A 96 9.49 -2.79 54.27
N THR A 97 9.15 -3.89 53.60
CA THR A 97 8.54 -5.08 54.25
C THR A 97 9.51 -6.21 54.56
N THR A 98 10.80 -6.06 54.23
CA THR A 98 11.83 -7.06 54.57
C THR A 98 12.70 -6.59 55.75
N PRO A 99 12.63 -7.24 56.92
CA PRO A 99 13.62 -7.00 57.97
C PRO A 99 14.98 -7.48 57.47
N LYS A 100 15.89 -6.52 57.27
CA LYS A 100 17.30 -6.65 56.92
C LYS A 100 17.98 -7.82 57.69
N PRO A 101 18.52 -8.86 57.03
CA PRO A 101 19.65 -9.59 57.55
C PRO A 101 20.91 -8.99 56.92
N GLU A 102 21.74 -8.35 57.75
CA GLU A 102 23.08 -7.99 57.32
C GLU A 102 23.87 -9.27 57.03
N THR A 103 24.26 -9.50 55.77
CA THR A 103 25.58 -10.04 55.42
C THR A 103 25.87 -9.94 53.91
N GLY A 104 26.75 -9.00 53.55
CA GLY A 104 27.86 -9.25 52.62
C GLY A 104 27.60 -9.20 51.10
N GLY A 105 28.00 -8.09 50.48
CA GLY A 105 28.74 -8.12 49.20
C GLY A 105 28.01 -7.60 47.95
N ARG A 106 28.19 -6.31 47.63
CA ARG A 106 28.35 -5.83 46.23
C ARG A 106 29.86 -5.79 45.93
N PRO A 107 30.33 -5.92 44.67
CA PRO A 107 29.88 -5.14 43.50
C PRO A 107 29.71 -6.04 42.23
N ALA A 108 29.18 -5.65 41.07
CA ALA A 108 29.08 -4.38 40.36
C ALA A 108 28.02 -4.51 39.24
N GLU A 109 27.54 -3.38 38.72
CA GLU A 109 26.82 -3.31 37.44
C GLU A 109 27.71 -3.72 36.24
N PRO A 110 27.11 -3.91 35.06
CA PRO A 110 27.37 -2.89 34.04
C PRO A 110 26.11 -2.44 33.29
N VAL A 111 25.81 -1.15 33.41
CA VAL A 111 25.23 -0.37 32.31
C VAL A 111 26.27 -0.32 31.18
N SER A 112 25.93 -0.88 30.01
CA SER A 112 26.62 -0.53 28.77
C SER A 112 25.63 0.13 27.82
N SER A 113 25.61 1.45 27.88
CA SER A 113 25.20 2.30 26.78
C SER A 113 25.91 1.87 25.50
N ARG A 114 25.14 1.66 24.43
CA ARG A 114 25.68 1.70 23.06
C ARG A 114 24.62 2.19 22.07
N GLU A 115 24.20 3.44 22.27
CA GLU A 115 23.91 4.30 21.13
C GLU A 115 25.25 4.68 20.48
N LYS A 116 25.53 4.10 19.32
CA LYS A 116 26.36 4.71 18.28
C LYS A 116 25.57 4.62 16.97
N HIS A 117 24.91 5.73 16.65
CA HIS A 117 24.95 6.40 15.36
C HIS A 117 25.62 5.57 14.25
N LEU A 118 24.83 5.05 13.30
CA LEU A 118 25.31 4.75 11.96
C LEU A 118 24.44 5.54 10.97
N GLN A 119 24.76 6.84 10.88
CA GLN A 119 24.69 7.53 9.59
C GLN A 119 25.97 7.20 8.82
N SER A 120 25.80 6.62 7.64
CA SER A 120 26.61 6.88 6.45
C SER A 120 25.71 6.70 5.23
#